data_AF-A0A1M7TLJ0-F1
#
_entry.id   AF-A0A1M7TLJ0-F1
#
_cell.length_a   1.000
_cell.length_b   1.000
_cell.length_c   1.000
_cell.angle_alpha   90.00
_cell.angle_beta   90.00
_cell.angle_gamma   90.00
#
_symmetry.space_group_name_H-M   'P 1'
#
loop_
_entity.id
_entity.type
_entity.pdbx_description
1 polymer ?
#
loop_
_entity_poly.entity_id
_entity_poly.type
_entity_poly.pdbx_seq_one_letter_code
_entity_poly.pdbx_strand_id
1 'polypeptide(L)'
;MYYICIKSISFALLVIWAVFSANVVVAESDGTITITRRGTQPSEQMSGSNYTGTVLVEQSFQSTKPAKLVGELLNFEPGARSNWHTSPMGQSILVTSGKMIVQEENGSLEEAFAGDVVTFQPKVKHWFGAALDTGMSAWVIAETVNGTNVNWQEQVNDSQYKNNKTGKQSRQMTITRVGSQPSGKANPKNFSGSARVDGLFTAQNGSNAYGAIVTFEPCSRTDWHSHPMGQTLIITAGRGYVQCKGGALYEVSQGDIVWTPADIVHWHGATADNAMAHIALSERIEGKPVSWGAKVTDEEYGSVNSNEMPLKMQKIALISAFTASGDIDRLKQVLVEGLEAGLTVNQIKEVLIHAYAYAGFPRSLNAINAFITVIDEREKQGIKDVQGAEASKVVTDKSKYEYGHDVLAKLRNPAFVPGPVGSLKRPDAVPRYETFTPAIEVFLKEHLFADVFMRDVLDFQSREIATVGVISNLPGANAQLKSHIGLAMTQGFSEQQMRHLFRVMGTYLGKERGDNALEVLAQTMENIKK
;
A
#
# COMPACT_ATOMS: atom_id res chain seq x y z
N MET A 1 53.80 -17.12 47.04
CA MET A 1 53.32 -16.60 45.74
C MET A 1 51.80 -16.47 45.86
N TYR A 2 51.35 -15.24 46.10
CA TYR A 2 49.97 -14.68 46.11
C TYR A 2 48.82 -15.68 45.82
N TYR A 3 47.99 -16.10 46.77
CA TYR A 3 46.88 -15.40 47.47
C TYR A 3 46.04 -14.50 46.57
N ILE A 4 44.73 -14.81 46.45
CA ILE A 4 43.63 -14.01 47.04
C ILE A 4 42.26 -14.62 46.71
N CYS A 5 41.51 -14.87 47.77
CA CYS A 5 40.07 -15.12 47.83
C CYS A 5 39.36 -13.76 47.97
N ILE A 6 38.33 -13.45 47.17
CA ILE A 6 37.52 -12.24 47.38
C ILE A 6 36.02 -12.56 47.38
N LYS A 7 35.43 -12.22 48.53
CA LYS A 7 34.01 -12.02 48.81
C LYS A 7 33.40 -10.92 47.93
N SER A 8 32.13 -11.09 47.61
CA SER A 8 31.07 -10.07 47.49
C SER A 8 31.49 -8.61 47.30
N ILE A 9 31.21 -8.05 46.12
CA ILE A 9 30.94 -6.62 45.95
C ILE A 9 29.62 -6.50 45.17
N SER A 10 28.62 -5.94 45.83
CA SER A 10 27.40 -5.42 45.21
C SER A 10 27.77 -4.16 44.42
N PHE A 11 27.45 -4.12 43.13
CA PHE A 11 27.36 -2.88 42.37
C PHE A 11 26.09 -2.91 41.52
N ALA A 12 25.25 -1.93 41.80
CA ALA A 12 23.99 -1.68 41.16
C ALA A 12 24.18 -1.04 39.76
N LEU A 13 23.09 -1.08 38.99
CA LEU A 13 22.83 -0.32 37.76
C LEU A 13 23.79 -0.53 36.58
N LEU A 14 23.32 -1.31 35.59
CA LEU A 14 23.18 -0.86 34.20
C LEU A 14 22.49 -1.98 33.41
N VAL A 15 21.16 -1.89 33.26
CA VAL A 15 20.42 -2.62 32.21
C VAL A 15 19.79 -1.56 31.32
N ILE A 16 20.61 -1.05 30.41
CA ILE A 16 20.16 -0.54 29.12
C ILE A 16 20.59 -1.62 28.13
N TRP A 17 19.67 -2.00 27.24
CA TRP A 17 19.84 -2.55 25.90
C TRP A 17 18.66 -3.50 25.61
N ALA A 18 17.51 -2.93 25.27
CA ALA A 18 16.64 -3.56 24.27
C ALA A 18 17.14 -3.02 22.92
N VAL A 19 17.98 -3.83 22.27
CA VAL A 19 18.35 -3.64 20.88
C VAL A 19 17.08 -3.84 20.09
N PHE A 20 16.58 -2.79 19.44
CA PHE A 20 15.73 -2.94 18.28
C PHE A 20 16.48 -3.82 17.29
N SER A 21 16.12 -5.10 17.23
CA SER A 21 16.52 -5.94 16.11
C SER A 21 15.98 -5.29 14.85
N ALA A 22 16.87 -4.96 13.93
CA ALA A 22 16.55 -4.42 12.62
C ALA A 22 15.77 -5.47 11.81
N ASN A 23 14.47 -5.58 12.08
CA ASN A 23 13.54 -6.09 11.09
C ASN A 23 13.45 -5.00 10.04
N VAL A 24 13.92 -5.31 8.84
CA VAL A 24 13.86 -4.44 7.67
C VAL A 24 12.39 -4.07 7.46
N VAL A 25 12.01 -2.87 7.91
CA VAL A 25 10.75 -2.25 7.47
C VAL A 25 10.94 -2.03 5.97
N VAL A 26 10.22 -2.79 5.16
CA VAL A 26 10.14 -2.53 3.72
C VAL A 26 9.30 -1.27 3.58
N ALA A 27 9.96 -0.12 3.75
CA ALA A 27 9.36 1.16 3.47
C ALA A 27 9.68 1.54 2.02
N GLU A 28 8.66 1.81 1.24
CA GLU A 28 8.85 2.49 -0.04
C GLU A 28 9.29 3.92 0.25
N SER A 29 10.36 4.37 -0.40
CA SER A 29 10.88 5.72 -0.23
C SER A 29 11.56 6.21 -1.49
N ASP A 30 11.40 7.49 -1.81
CA ASP A 30 12.17 8.21 -2.83
C ASP A 30 13.42 8.88 -2.22
N GLY A 31 13.76 8.56 -0.97
CA GLY A 31 14.78 9.25 -0.19
C GLY A 31 14.27 10.52 0.51
N THR A 32 13.00 10.87 0.35
CA THR A 32 12.36 12.04 0.97
C THR A 32 11.12 11.65 1.78
N ILE A 33 10.11 11.02 1.16
CA ILE A 33 8.93 10.48 1.86
C ILE A 33 9.15 9.00 2.15
N THR A 34 8.58 8.52 3.25
CA THR A 34 8.61 7.10 3.63
C THR A 34 7.19 6.57 3.76
N ILE A 35 6.90 5.43 3.14
CA ILE A 35 5.60 4.75 3.22
C ILE A 35 5.79 3.38 3.87
N THR A 36 5.22 3.18 5.04
CA THR A 36 5.11 1.87 5.68
C THR A 36 3.78 1.25 5.27
N ARG A 37 3.83 0.17 4.49
CA ARG A 37 2.63 -0.50 3.98
C ARG A 37 1.93 -1.28 5.08
N ARG A 38 0.61 -1.42 4.98
CA ARG A 38 -0.15 -2.29 5.88
C ARG A 38 0.42 -3.72 5.87
N GLY A 39 0.63 -4.29 7.06
CA GLY A 39 1.08 -5.69 7.22
C GLY A 39 2.58 -5.93 7.02
N THR A 40 3.40 -4.90 6.77
CA THR A 40 4.86 -5.07 6.68
C THR A 40 5.57 -5.08 8.03
N GLN A 41 4.91 -4.61 9.09
CA GLN A 41 5.40 -4.72 10.46
C GLN A 41 4.77 -5.97 11.10
N PRO A 42 5.56 -6.85 11.74
CA PRO A 42 5.00 -7.98 12.48
C PRO A 42 4.19 -7.46 13.68
N SER A 43 3.06 -8.09 13.98
CA SER A 43 2.36 -7.84 15.24
C SER A 43 3.21 -8.42 16.38
N GLU A 44 3.57 -7.57 17.34
CA GLU A 44 4.42 -7.94 18.47
C GLU A 44 3.63 -7.87 19.77
N GLN A 45 3.62 -8.96 20.55
CA GLN A 45 3.07 -8.91 21.89
C GLN A 45 3.98 -8.09 22.78
N MET A 46 3.42 -7.08 23.46
CA MET A 46 4.13 -6.32 24.47
C MET A 46 4.54 -7.26 25.61
N SER A 47 5.81 -7.63 25.65
CA SER A 47 6.39 -8.46 26.69
C SER A 47 7.04 -7.56 27.75
N GLY A 48 6.61 -7.69 29.00
CA GLY A 48 7.18 -6.92 30.12
C GLY A 48 6.19 -6.63 31.26
N SER A 49 6.70 -6.05 32.34
CA SER A 49 5.95 -5.72 33.56
C SER A 49 5.03 -4.50 33.45
N ASN A 50 4.94 -3.86 32.28
CA ASN A 50 4.24 -2.57 32.08
C ASN A 50 2.77 -2.70 31.71
N TYR A 51 2.28 -3.93 31.51
CA TYR A 51 0.90 -4.21 31.17
C TYR A 51 0.38 -5.38 32.00
N THR A 52 -0.92 -5.36 32.29
CA THR A 52 -1.66 -6.53 32.78
C THR A 52 -2.50 -7.09 31.64
N GLY A 53 -2.49 -8.41 31.45
CA GLY A 53 -3.18 -9.06 30.34
C GLY A 53 -2.38 -9.02 29.04
N THR A 54 -3.04 -9.34 27.92
CA THR A 54 -2.42 -9.38 26.59
C THR A 54 -2.62 -8.06 25.86
N VAL A 55 -1.52 -7.47 25.40
CA VAL A 55 -1.51 -6.26 24.57
C VAL A 55 -0.58 -6.49 23.38
N LEU A 56 -1.06 -6.23 22.17
CA LEU A 56 -0.30 -6.37 20.92
C LEU A 56 -0.05 -4.99 20.29
N VAL A 57 1.13 -4.79 19.70
CA VAL A 57 1.43 -3.66 18.81
C VAL A 57 1.25 -4.14 17.38
N GLU A 58 0.26 -3.58 16.67
CA GLU A 58 0.01 -3.94 15.26
C GLU A 58 0.85 -3.11 14.29
N GLN A 59 1.01 -1.83 14.60
CA GLN A 59 1.74 -0.88 13.77
C GLN A 59 2.36 0.19 14.65
N SER A 60 3.49 0.73 14.20
CA SER A 60 4.14 1.84 14.88
C SER A 60 4.79 2.78 13.88
N PHE A 61 4.89 4.04 14.28
CA PHE A 61 5.71 5.02 13.59
C PHE A 61 6.56 5.81 14.59
N GLN A 62 7.74 6.19 14.12
CA GLN A 62 8.61 7.11 14.81
C GLN A 62 9.06 8.17 13.82
N SER A 63 8.66 9.41 14.08
CA SER A 63 9.08 10.55 13.27
C SER A 63 10.58 10.83 13.44
N THR A 64 11.19 11.42 12.42
CA THR A 64 12.60 11.81 12.44
C THR A 64 12.76 13.26 12.87
N LYS A 65 13.85 13.59 13.58
CA LYS A 65 14.16 14.97 13.99
C LYS A 65 14.00 15.95 12.83
N PRO A 66 13.45 17.16 13.07
CA PRO A 66 13.18 17.77 14.37
C PRO A 66 11.89 17.27 15.06
N ALA A 67 11.06 16.51 14.35
CA ALA A 67 9.85 15.90 14.86
C ALA A 67 10.11 15.03 16.10
N LYS A 68 9.12 14.96 16.97
CA LYS A 68 9.15 14.19 18.23
C LYS A 68 8.05 13.17 18.32
N LEU A 69 7.05 13.24 17.43
CA LEU A 69 5.90 12.36 17.46
C LEU A 69 6.30 10.89 17.27
N VAL A 70 5.72 10.07 18.12
CA VAL A 70 5.73 8.61 18.00
C VAL A 70 4.31 8.12 18.21
N GLY A 71 3.96 7.01 17.58
CA GLY A 71 2.66 6.41 17.76
C GLY A 71 2.68 4.91 17.58
N GLU A 72 1.83 4.23 18.34
CA GLU A 72 1.63 2.79 18.30
C GLU A 72 0.13 2.50 18.21
N LEU A 73 -0.24 1.61 17.29
CA LEU A 73 -1.57 1.02 17.25
C LEU A 73 -1.57 -0.19 18.17
N LEU A 74 -2.21 -0.05 19.32
CA LEU A 74 -2.27 -1.09 20.34
C LEU A 74 -3.62 -1.82 20.31
N ASN A 75 -3.58 -3.15 20.46
CA ASN A 75 -4.74 -4.00 20.68
C ASN A 75 -4.70 -4.59 22.08
N PHE A 76 -5.75 -4.38 22.86
CA PHE A 76 -5.90 -4.90 24.22
C PHE A 76 -7.01 -5.96 24.24
N GLU A 77 -6.70 -7.14 24.77
CA GLU A 77 -7.72 -8.14 25.09
C GLU A 77 -8.62 -7.66 26.24
N PRO A 78 -9.86 -8.19 26.39
CA PRO A 78 -10.74 -7.82 27.50
C PRO A 78 -10.04 -7.87 28.86
N GLY A 79 -10.15 -6.79 29.63
CA GLY A 79 -9.52 -6.63 30.94
C GLY A 79 -8.02 -6.29 30.93
N ALA A 80 -7.37 -6.29 29.77
CA ALA A 80 -5.98 -5.90 29.64
C ALA A 80 -5.83 -4.37 29.78
N ARG A 81 -4.71 -3.93 30.37
CA ARG A 81 -4.49 -2.51 30.71
C ARG A 81 -3.02 -2.18 30.90
N SER A 82 -2.66 -0.93 30.67
CA SER A 82 -1.35 -0.39 31.00
C SER A 82 -1.14 -0.30 32.51
N ASN A 83 0.12 -0.25 32.94
CA ASN A 83 0.49 0.27 34.25
C ASN A 83 0.17 1.76 34.34
N TRP A 84 0.19 2.28 35.57
CA TRP A 84 0.27 3.72 35.76
C TRP A 84 1.52 4.26 35.09
N HIS A 85 1.39 5.39 34.41
CA HIS A 85 2.51 6.05 33.77
C HIS A 85 2.25 7.54 33.60
N THR A 86 3.29 8.26 33.20
CA THR A 86 3.21 9.67 32.80
C THR A 86 3.89 9.84 31.45
N SER A 87 3.44 10.81 30.65
CA SER A 87 4.15 11.20 29.42
C SER A 87 4.76 12.58 29.59
N PRO A 88 6.07 12.79 29.29
CA PRO A 88 6.75 14.07 29.51
C PRO A 88 6.06 15.27 28.88
N MET A 89 5.45 15.08 27.71
CA MET A 89 4.76 16.10 26.91
C MET A 89 3.26 15.84 26.76
N GLY A 90 2.70 14.90 27.53
CA GLY A 90 1.31 14.47 27.38
C GLY A 90 1.16 13.34 26.37
N GLN A 91 -0.06 12.85 26.25
CA GLN A 91 -0.40 11.69 25.41
C GLN A 91 -1.82 11.85 24.87
N SER A 92 -2.05 11.42 23.63
CA SER A 92 -3.38 11.36 23.03
C SER A 92 -3.68 9.95 22.57
N ILE A 93 -4.86 9.45 22.92
CA ILE A 93 -5.32 8.09 22.62
C ILE A 93 -6.56 8.20 21.75
N LEU A 94 -6.45 7.83 20.49
CA LEU A 94 -7.58 7.72 19.57
C LEU A 94 -8.08 6.28 19.59
N VAL A 95 -9.27 6.05 20.15
CA VAL A 95 -9.87 4.72 20.20
C VAL A 95 -10.39 4.37 18.80
N THR A 96 -9.90 3.28 18.22
CA THR A 96 -10.28 2.83 16.88
C THR A 96 -11.31 1.71 16.90
N SER A 97 -11.36 0.93 17.99
CA SER A 97 -12.34 -0.14 18.18
C SER A 97 -12.61 -0.42 19.65
N GLY A 98 -13.78 -1.00 19.96
CA GLY A 98 -14.11 -1.48 21.29
C GLY A 98 -14.39 -0.39 22.33
N LYS A 99 -14.17 -0.73 23.60
CA LYS A 99 -14.44 0.12 24.76
C LYS A 99 -13.20 0.22 25.64
N MET A 100 -12.72 1.44 25.83
CA MET A 100 -11.61 1.76 26.70
C MET A 100 -12.12 2.22 28.07
N ILE A 101 -11.46 1.73 29.12
CA ILE A 101 -11.52 2.25 30.48
C ILE A 101 -10.24 3.04 30.75
N VAL A 102 -10.38 4.22 31.33
CA VAL A 102 -9.27 5.15 31.54
C VAL A 102 -9.40 5.86 32.88
N GLN A 103 -8.26 6.17 33.49
CA GLN A 103 -8.23 6.90 34.76
C GLN A 103 -6.99 7.77 34.89
N GLU A 104 -7.20 8.99 35.37
CA GLU A 104 -6.16 9.87 35.92
C GLU A 104 -6.01 9.65 37.43
N GLU A 105 -4.81 9.83 37.98
CA GLU A 105 -4.55 9.69 39.41
C GLU A 105 -5.51 10.56 40.24
N ASN A 106 -6.16 9.96 41.25
CA ASN A 106 -7.21 10.57 42.09
C ASN A 106 -8.51 10.96 41.35
N GLY A 107 -8.62 10.66 40.06
CA GLY A 107 -9.81 10.84 39.22
C GLY A 107 -10.78 9.66 39.28
N SER A 108 -11.99 9.88 38.76
CA SER A 108 -12.97 8.80 38.51
C SER A 108 -12.54 7.92 37.34
N LEU A 109 -13.02 6.68 37.31
CA LEU A 109 -12.95 5.85 36.11
C LEU A 109 -13.86 6.45 35.03
N GLU A 110 -13.33 6.58 33.83
CA GLU A 110 -14.07 7.08 32.67
C GLU A 110 -14.04 6.06 31.54
N GLU A 111 -15.07 6.11 30.70
CA GLU A 111 -15.21 5.24 29.53
C GLU A 111 -15.03 6.04 28.25
N ALA A 112 -14.34 5.47 27.27
CA ALA A 112 -14.19 6.00 25.91
C ALA A 112 -14.49 4.90 24.88
N PHE A 113 -15.06 5.30 23.75
CA PHE A 113 -15.53 4.39 22.70
C PHE A 113 -14.83 4.66 21.38
N ALA A 114 -14.95 3.74 20.41
CA ALA A 114 -14.44 3.94 19.06
C ALA A 114 -14.83 5.32 18.49
N GLY A 115 -13.84 6.07 18.02
CA GLY A 115 -13.96 7.44 17.54
C GLY A 115 -13.68 8.52 18.60
N ASP A 116 -13.71 8.20 19.89
CA ASP A 116 -13.34 9.14 20.95
C ASP A 116 -11.82 9.35 20.99
N VAL A 117 -11.42 10.55 21.40
CA VAL A 117 -10.02 10.89 21.66
C VAL A 117 -9.86 11.27 23.13
N VAL A 118 -8.97 10.59 23.83
CA VAL A 118 -8.60 10.92 25.21
C VAL A 118 -7.23 11.59 25.21
N THR A 119 -7.15 12.82 25.70
CA THR A 119 -5.90 13.59 25.77
C THR A 119 -5.52 13.87 27.22
N PHE A 120 -4.27 13.61 27.55
CA PHE A 120 -3.65 13.92 28.84
C PHE A 120 -2.65 15.05 28.71
N GLN A 121 -2.70 16.00 29.64
CA GLN A 121 -1.68 17.04 29.75
C GLN A 121 -0.30 16.46 30.14
N PRO A 122 0.79 17.21 29.91
CA PRO A 122 2.13 16.80 30.32
C PRO A 122 2.23 16.35 31.77
N LYS A 123 2.90 15.21 31.98
CA LYS A 123 3.22 14.62 33.29
C LYS A 123 2.02 14.20 34.15
N VAL A 124 0.82 14.17 33.58
CA VAL A 124 -0.36 13.62 34.26
C VAL A 124 -0.19 12.12 34.41
N LYS A 125 -0.35 11.61 35.63
CA LYS A 125 -0.28 10.18 35.91
C LYS A 125 -1.62 9.52 35.57
N HIS A 126 -1.58 8.52 34.70
CA HIS A 126 -2.77 7.86 34.18
C HIS A 126 -2.51 6.40 33.82
N TRP A 127 -3.59 5.67 33.58
CA TRP A 127 -3.58 4.36 32.91
C TRP A 127 -4.81 4.23 32.02
N PHE A 128 -4.73 3.33 31.06
CA PHE A 128 -5.86 2.97 30.19
C PHE A 128 -5.83 1.50 29.83
N GLY A 129 -6.97 0.96 29.40
CA GLY A 129 -7.09 -0.45 29.02
C GLY A 129 -8.46 -0.78 28.45
N ALA A 130 -8.63 -2.04 28.05
CA ALA A 130 -9.90 -2.58 27.63
C ALA A 130 -10.88 -2.71 28.81
N ALA A 131 -12.18 -2.66 28.52
CA ALA A 131 -13.21 -3.05 29.46
C ALA A 131 -13.17 -4.57 29.73
N LEU A 132 -13.90 -5.04 30.76
CA LEU A 132 -13.92 -6.46 31.15
C LEU A 132 -14.60 -7.37 30.12
N ASP A 133 -15.52 -6.80 29.35
CA ASP A 133 -16.45 -7.50 28.46
C ASP A 133 -16.09 -7.37 26.97
N THR A 134 -15.14 -6.50 26.62
CA THR A 134 -14.73 -6.26 25.25
C THR A 134 -13.28 -5.81 25.18
N GLY A 135 -12.56 -6.24 24.13
CA GLY A 135 -11.24 -5.71 23.82
C GLY A 135 -11.32 -4.27 23.32
N MET A 136 -10.17 -3.65 23.09
CA MET A 136 -10.12 -2.35 22.43
C MET A 136 -8.86 -2.20 21.57
N SER A 137 -8.97 -1.35 20.56
CA SER A 137 -7.83 -0.93 19.75
C SER A 137 -7.71 0.59 19.84
N ALA A 138 -6.48 1.11 19.93
CA ALA A 138 -6.27 2.54 19.93
C ALA A 138 -4.90 2.95 19.37
N TRP A 139 -4.86 4.08 18.66
CA TRP A 139 -3.62 4.79 18.38
C TRP A 139 -3.21 5.58 19.62
N VAL A 140 -2.06 5.23 20.18
CA VAL A 140 -1.45 5.91 21.33
C VAL A 140 -0.32 6.79 20.82
N ILE A 141 -0.49 8.11 20.91
CA ILE A 141 0.37 9.11 20.29
C ILE A 141 0.99 9.99 21.38
N ALA A 142 2.30 10.19 21.33
CA ALA A 142 3.04 11.03 22.27
C ALA A 142 4.24 11.73 21.60
N GLU A 143 4.80 12.73 22.26
CA GLU A 143 6.09 13.31 21.87
C GLU A 143 7.24 12.70 22.69
N THR A 144 8.36 12.42 22.02
CA THR A 144 9.59 11.93 22.64
C THR A 144 10.50 13.09 23.06
N VAL A 145 10.93 13.09 24.32
CA VAL A 145 11.90 14.04 24.87
C VAL A 145 13.08 13.27 25.45
N ASN A 146 14.29 13.56 24.98
CA ASN A 146 15.52 12.88 25.40
C ASN A 146 15.44 11.35 25.29
N GLY A 147 14.77 10.85 24.24
CA GLY A 147 14.58 9.42 24.01
C GLY A 147 13.46 8.77 24.84
N THR A 148 12.70 9.54 25.62
CA THR A 148 11.62 9.02 26.46
C THR A 148 10.28 9.68 26.10
N ASN A 149 9.23 8.88 25.91
CA ASN A 149 7.84 9.30 25.68
C ASN A 149 6.89 8.89 26.84
N VAL A 150 7.29 7.90 27.63
CA VAL A 150 6.53 7.33 28.74
C VAL A 150 7.46 7.03 29.91
N ASN A 151 7.07 7.44 31.11
CA ASN A 151 7.69 7.01 32.37
C ASN A 151 6.75 6.06 33.09
N TRP A 152 7.05 4.76 32.99
CA TRP A 152 6.28 3.69 33.61
C TRP A 152 6.38 3.72 35.14
N GLN A 153 5.29 3.35 35.80
CA GLN A 153 5.18 3.27 37.25
C GLN A 153 4.51 1.95 37.65
N GLU A 154 3.90 1.92 38.83
CA GLU A 154 3.32 0.71 39.40
C GLU A 154 2.13 0.15 38.59
N GLN A 155 1.92 -1.15 38.75
CA GLN A 155 0.81 -1.86 38.13
C GLN A 155 -0.54 -1.41 38.69
N VAL A 156 -1.56 -1.35 37.83
CA VAL A 156 -2.96 -1.11 38.23
C VAL A 156 -3.54 -2.39 38.82
N ASN A 157 -3.80 -2.40 40.13
CA ASN A 157 -4.34 -3.57 40.80
C ASN A 157 -5.83 -3.79 40.48
N ASP A 158 -6.30 -5.03 40.64
CA ASP A 158 -7.68 -5.41 40.31
C ASP A 158 -8.75 -4.62 41.07
N SER A 159 -8.44 -4.16 42.29
CA SER A 159 -9.36 -3.33 43.07
C SER A 159 -9.49 -1.94 42.44
N GLN A 160 -8.38 -1.30 42.07
CA GLN A 160 -8.40 -0.02 41.36
C GLN A 160 -9.14 -0.12 40.02
N TYR A 161 -8.91 -1.20 39.27
CA TYR A 161 -9.56 -1.44 37.99
C TYR A 161 -11.08 -1.67 38.11
N LYS A 162 -11.55 -2.36 39.16
CA LYS A 162 -12.97 -2.73 39.34
C LYS A 162 -13.79 -1.70 40.11
N ASN A 163 -13.18 -0.79 40.86
CA ASN A 163 -13.89 -0.01 41.88
C ASN A 163 -14.15 1.45 41.43
N ASN A 164 -15.42 1.81 41.27
CA ASN A 164 -15.90 3.09 40.75
C ASN A 164 -16.17 4.15 41.85
N LYS A 165 -15.43 4.13 42.96
CA LYS A 165 -15.77 5.00 44.11
C LYS A 165 -15.24 6.43 43.94
N THR A 166 -16.14 7.29 43.46
CA THR A 166 -16.19 8.75 43.71
C THR A 166 -14.86 9.50 43.61
N GLY A 167 -14.11 9.28 42.53
CA GLY A 167 -13.08 10.23 42.12
C GLY A 167 -13.73 11.54 41.67
N LYS A 168 -13.04 12.66 41.81
CA LYS A 168 -13.51 13.92 41.22
C LYS A 168 -13.28 13.85 39.71
N GLN A 169 -14.15 14.51 38.94
CA GLN A 169 -13.96 14.66 37.50
C GLN A 169 -12.56 15.20 37.21
N SER A 170 -11.84 14.56 36.27
CA SER A 170 -10.48 14.97 35.93
C SER A 170 -10.44 16.43 35.44
N ARG A 171 -9.34 17.12 35.75
CA ARG A 171 -9.05 18.48 35.27
C ARG A 171 -7.93 18.52 34.24
N GLN A 172 -7.22 17.40 34.03
CA GLN A 172 -6.03 17.35 33.17
C GLN A 172 -6.11 16.26 32.09
N MET A 173 -7.16 15.44 32.12
CA MET A 173 -7.62 14.55 31.06
C MET A 173 -8.85 15.17 30.39
N THR A 174 -8.96 15.02 29.08
CA THR A 174 -10.14 15.44 28.31
C THR A 174 -10.55 14.32 27.37
N ILE A 175 -11.84 14.01 27.35
CA ILE A 175 -12.43 13.07 26.39
C ILE A 175 -13.22 13.86 25.35
N THR A 176 -12.69 13.95 24.14
CA THR A 176 -13.40 14.51 22.99
C THR A 176 -14.26 13.41 22.39
N ARG A 177 -15.59 13.54 22.55
CA ARG A 177 -16.53 12.53 22.07
C ARG A 177 -16.67 12.57 20.56
N VAL A 178 -16.76 11.41 19.92
CA VAL A 178 -17.07 11.32 18.49
C VAL A 178 -18.36 12.07 18.17
N GLY A 179 -18.34 12.90 17.13
CA GLY A 179 -19.49 13.72 16.73
C GLY A 179 -19.81 14.91 17.64
N SER A 180 -19.05 15.15 18.72
CA SER A 180 -19.26 16.34 19.57
C SER A 180 -18.79 17.65 18.92
N GLN A 181 -17.85 17.56 17.98
CA GLN A 181 -17.35 18.71 17.22
C GLN A 181 -17.99 18.71 15.82
N PRO A 182 -18.42 19.88 15.31
CA PRO A 182 -18.97 19.97 13.96
C PRO A 182 -17.85 19.77 12.92
N SER A 183 -18.16 19.03 11.87
CA SER A 183 -17.26 18.87 10.73
C SER A 183 -17.04 20.19 9.98
N GLY A 184 -15.79 20.45 9.61
CA GLY A 184 -15.41 21.60 8.79
C GLY A 184 -15.28 21.22 7.31
N LYS A 185 -15.78 22.05 6.39
CA LYS A 185 -15.37 21.95 4.98
C LYS A 185 -13.92 22.41 4.85
N ALA A 186 -13.13 21.70 4.05
CA ALA A 186 -11.77 22.09 3.74
C ALA A 186 -11.76 23.47 3.05
N ASN A 187 -10.75 24.29 3.36
CA ASN A 187 -10.66 25.63 2.81
C ASN A 187 -10.34 25.54 1.30
N PRO A 188 -11.20 26.01 0.39
CA PRO A 188 -10.96 25.92 -1.05
C PRO A 188 -9.71 26.69 -1.51
N LYS A 189 -9.19 27.61 -0.70
CA LYS A 189 -7.90 28.27 -0.97
C LYS A 189 -6.69 27.34 -0.87
N ASN A 190 -6.84 26.20 -0.19
CA ASN A 190 -5.75 25.27 0.14
C ASN A 190 -6.03 23.84 -0.36
N PHE A 191 -7.19 23.62 -1.01
CA PHE A 191 -7.63 22.32 -1.51
C PHE A 191 -8.26 22.46 -2.89
N SER A 192 -8.12 21.44 -3.72
CA SER A 192 -8.90 21.25 -4.95
C SER A 192 -9.90 20.12 -4.74
N GLY A 193 -11.11 20.26 -5.28
CA GLY A 193 -12.21 19.30 -5.06
C GLY A 193 -12.92 19.48 -3.70
N SER A 194 -13.61 18.44 -3.26
CA SER A 194 -14.39 18.41 -2.02
C SER A 194 -13.68 17.61 -0.95
N ALA A 195 -13.35 18.27 0.16
CA ALA A 195 -12.78 17.63 1.33
C ALA A 195 -13.41 18.13 2.63
N ARG A 196 -13.36 17.29 3.66
CA ARG A 196 -13.84 17.55 5.02
C ARG A 196 -12.68 17.39 5.99
N VAL A 197 -12.60 18.28 6.98
CA VAL A 197 -11.61 18.26 8.05
C VAL A 197 -12.33 18.19 9.39
N ASP A 198 -12.04 17.15 10.15
CA ASP A 198 -12.58 16.89 11.48
C ASP A 198 -11.43 16.95 12.49
N GLY A 199 -11.43 17.95 13.38
CA GLY A 199 -10.38 18.08 14.40
C GLY A 199 -10.48 16.95 15.44
N LEU A 200 -9.37 16.25 15.68
CA LEU A 200 -9.30 15.18 16.69
C LEU A 200 -8.82 15.73 18.04
N PHE A 201 -7.62 16.32 18.05
CA PHE A 201 -7.04 16.92 19.23
C PHE A 201 -6.08 18.05 18.88
N THR A 202 -5.96 19.00 19.79
CA THR A 202 -4.86 19.96 19.82
C THR A 202 -4.27 19.87 21.21
N ALA A 203 -3.00 19.49 21.30
CA ALA A 203 -2.34 19.36 22.57
C ALA A 203 -2.21 20.74 23.25
N GLN A 204 -2.21 20.73 24.59
CA GLN A 204 -2.19 21.93 25.42
C GLN A 204 -0.94 21.95 26.31
N ASN A 205 -0.69 23.08 26.98
CA ASN A 205 0.32 23.22 28.05
C ASN A 205 1.76 22.86 27.63
N GLY A 206 2.19 23.33 26.45
CA GLY A 206 3.58 23.25 26.00
C GLY A 206 3.86 22.11 25.01
N SER A 207 2.90 21.20 24.79
CA SER A 207 2.91 20.29 23.65
C SER A 207 2.45 21.00 22.38
N ASN A 208 3.09 20.67 21.26
CA ASN A 208 2.80 21.26 19.95
C ASN A 208 2.03 20.30 19.03
N ALA A 209 1.70 19.10 19.51
CA ALA A 209 1.05 18.06 18.73
C ALA A 209 -0.39 18.44 18.32
N TYR A 210 -0.73 18.11 17.09
CA TYR A 210 -2.05 18.34 16.50
C TYR A 210 -2.46 17.14 15.65
N GLY A 211 -3.73 16.75 15.76
CA GLY A 211 -4.32 15.66 14.99
C GLY A 211 -5.67 16.04 14.39
N ALA A 212 -5.91 15.64 13.15
CA ALA A 212 -7.21 15.76 12.49
C ALA A 212 -7.46 14.59 11.54
N ILE A 213 -8.73 14.27 11.29
CA ILE A 213 -9.14 13.42 10.17
C ILE A 213 -9.41 14.31 8.98
N VAL A 214 -8.86 13.95 7.82
CA VAL A 214 -9.18 14.58 6.55
C VAL A 214 -9.81 13.54 5.64
N THR A 215 -10.99 13.85 5.10
CA THR A 215 -11.69 13.00 4.12
C THR A 215 -11.77 13.72 2.79
N PHE A 216 -11.35 13.06 1.73
CA PHE A 216 -11.30 13.56 0.35
C PHE A 216 -12.29 12.75 -0.50
N GLU A 217 -13.17 13.45 -1.22
CA GLU A 217 -13.92 12.84 -2.33
C GLU A 217 -12.98 12.51 -3.51
N PRO A 218 -13.37 11.63 -4.45
CA PRO A 218 -12.59 11.39 -5.66
C PRO A 218 -12.14 12.69 -6.33
N CYS A 219 -10.94 12.70 -6.89
CA CYS A 219 -10.29 13.88 -7.50
C CYS A 219 -9.85 14.99 -6.51
N SER A 220 -10.15 14.87 -5.22
CA SER A 220 -9.90 15.93 -4.25
C SER A 220 -8.53 15.80 -3.58
N ARG A 221 -7.85 16.92 -3.34
CA ARG A 221 -6.45 16.97 -2.89
C ARG A 221 -6.11 18.27 -2.19
N THR A 222 -5.08 18.25 -1.36
CA THR A 222 -4.46 19.47 -0.85
C THR A 222 -3.71 20.19 -1.96
N ASP A 223 -3.49 21.49 -1.76
CA ASP A 223 -2.45 22.23 -2.47
C ASP A 223 -1.06 21.75 -2.01
N TRP A 224 -0.02 22.12 -2.75
CA TRP A 224 1.36 21.91 -2.30
C TRP A 224 1.55 22.61 -0.95
N HIS A 225 2.16 21.94 0.03
CA HIS A 225 2.40 22.52 1.34
C HIS A 225 3.58 21.84 2.04
N SER A 226 4.07 22.44 3.13
CA SER A 226 5.09 21.85 3.99
C SER A 226 4.78 22.06 5.46
N HIS A 227 5.37 21.21 6.30
CA HIS A 227 5.21 21.25 7.75
C HIS A 227 6.59 21.47 8.41
N PRO A 228 6.75 22.44 9.32
CA PRO A 228 8.05 22.77 9.90
C PRO A 228 8.62 21.67 10.80
N MET A 229 7.78 20.74 11.23
CA MET A 229 8.16 19.55 12.02
C MET A 229 7.83 18.25 11.29
N GLY A 230 7.48 18.30 10.01
CA GLY A 230 7.00 17.15 9.24
C GLY A 230 5.56 16.76 9.56
N GLN A 231 5.07 15.72 8.88
CA GLN A 231 3.72 15.20 9.04
C GLN A 231 3.68 13.68 8.87
N THR A 232 2.97 13.02 9.79
CA THR A 232 2.58 11.61 9.64
C THR A 232 1.13 11.53 9.18
N LEU A 233 0.87 10.72 8.14
CA LEU A 233 -0.48 10.37 7.68
C LEU A 233 -0.75 8.90 7.97
N ILE A 234 -1.88 8.58 8.58
CA ILE A 234 -2.34 7.20 8.77
C ILE A 234 -3.60 7.03 7.92
N ILE A 235 -3.54 6.25 6.84
CA ILE A 235 -4.67 6.09 5.93
C ILE A 235 -5.73 5.21 6.61
N THR A 236 -6.92 5.75 6.83
CA THR A 236 -7.99 5.07 7.57
C THR A 236 -9.07 4.48 6.66
N ALA A 237 -9.20 4.97 5.42
CA ALA A 237 -10.13 4.43 4.43
C ALA A 237 -9.73 4.77 2.99
N GLY A 238 -10.07 3.89 2.05
CA GLY A 238 -10.02 4.18 0.61
C GLY A 238 -8.62 4.17 0.00
N ARG A 239 -8.48 4.85 -1.15
CA ARG A 239 -7.24 4.93 -1.94
C ARG A 239 -6.91 6.38 -2.28
N GLY A 240 -5.67 6.78 -2.01
CA GLY A 240 -5.20 8.14 -2.23
C GLY A 240 -3.85 8.21 -2.91
N TYR A 241 -3.41 9.45 -3.14
CA TYR A 241 -2.08 9.77 -3.62
C TYR A 241 -1.32 10.61 -2.60
N VAL A 242 0.00 10.46 -2.59
CA VAL A 242 0.94 11.37 -1.92
C VAL A 242 2.17 11.59 -2.81
N GLN A 243 2.68 12.82 -2.83
CA GLN A 243 3.86 13.16 -3.62
C GLN A 243 4.64 14.30 -2.96
N CYS A 244 5.98 14.17 -2.92
CA CYS A 244 6.85 15.31 -2.65
C CYS A 244 7.19 16.07 -3.94
N LYS A 245 7.47 17.36 -3.84
CA LYS A 245 7.68 18.21 -5.01
C LYS A 245 8.89 17.74 -5.82
N GLY A 246 8.66 17.36 -7.08
CA GLY A 246 9.68 16.81 -7.97
C GLY A 246 10.02 15.33 -7.74
N GLY A 247 9.36 14.68 -6.77
CA GLY A 247 9.50 13.25 -6.48
C GLY A 247 8.41 12.39 -7.13
N ALA A 248 8.42 11.11 -6.78
CA ALA A 248 7.47 10.13 -7.28
C ALA A 248 6.06 10.37 -6.71
N LEU A 249 5.04 10.08 -7.52
CA LEU A 249 3.66 10.00 -7.08
C LEU A 249 3.39 8.59 -6.54
N TYR A 250 3.04 8.48 -5.26
CA TYR A 250 2.73 7.22 -4.61
C TYR A 250 1.24 7.04 -4.41
N GLU A 251 0.70 5.88 -4.78
CA GLU A 251 -0.63 5.45 -4.35
C GLU A 251 -0.55 4.84 -2.94
N VAL A 252 -1.50 5.21 -2.08
CA VAL A 252 -1.60 4.77 -0.68
C VAL A 252 -3.00 4.23 -0.41
N SER A 253 -3.08 3.21 0.44
CA SER A 253 -4.32 2.50 0.76
C SER A 253 -4.54 2.40 2.27
N GLN A 254 -5.76 2.05 2.68
CA GLN A 254 -6.12 1.88 4.09
C GLN A 254 -5.11 1.00 4.86
N GLY A 255 -4.62 1.52 5.98
CA GLY A 255 -3.61 0.92 6.85
C GLY A 255 -2.17 1.31 6.52
N ASP A 256 -1.92 2.04 5.43
CA ASP A 256 -0.60 2.61 5.15
C ASP A 256 -0.30 3.78 6.09
N ILE A 257 0.98 3.93 6.46
CA ILE A 257 1.48 5.08 7.22
C ILE A 257 2.50 5.81 6.35
N VAL A 258 2.28 7.11 6.15
CA VAL A 258 3.17 7.97 5.38
C VAL A 258 3.89 8.93 6.33
N TRP A 259 5.20 9.02 6.21
CA TRP A 259 6.02 10.02 6.89
C TRP A 259 6.57 11.03 5.89
N THR A 260 6.29 12.31 6.13
CA THR A 260 6.88 13.44 5.40
C THR A 260 7.79 14.24 6.35
N PRO A 261 9.11 14.32 6.08
CA PRO A 261 10.03 15.05 6.94
C PRO A 261 9.77 16.55 7.00
N ALA A 262 10.42 17.23 7.95
CA ALA A 262 10.31 18.67 8.12
C ALA A 262 10.66 19.43 6.84
N ASP A 263 9.87 20.48 6.58
CA ASP A 263 9.98 21.42 5.47
C ASP A 263 9.89 20.81 4.06
N ILE A 264 9.62 19.50 3.93
CA ILE A 264 9.39 18.86 2.64
C ILE A 264 8.05 19.34 2.07
N VAL A 265 8.12 19.92 0.88
CA VAL A 265 6.94 20.34 0.11
C VAL A 265 6.28 19.10 -0.49
N HIS A 266 5.03 18.87 -0.17
CA HIS A 266 4.26 17.71 -0.63
C HIS A 266 2.77 18.06 -0.83
N TRP A 267 2.04 17.14 -1.44
CA TRP A 267 0.59 17.13 -1.44
C TRP A 267 0.07 15.71 -1.22
N HIS A 268 -1.19 15.61 -0.83
CA HIS A 268 -1.88 14.33 -0.72
C HIS A 268 -3.38 14.51 -1.02
N GLY A 269 -4.04 13.44 -1.48
CA GLY A 269 -5.44 13.48 -1.87
C GLY A 269 -6.03 12.11 -2.17
N ALA A 270 -7.28 12.09 -2.58
CA ALA A 270 -7.95 10.89 -3.08
C ALA A 270 -7.37 10.48 -4.45
N THR A 271 -7.73 9.28 -4.91
CA THR A 271 -7.51 8.87 -6.31
C THR A 271 -8.60 9.46 -7.21
N ALA A 272 -8.49 9.25 -8.53
CA ALA A 272 -9.47 9.76 -9.49
C ALA A 272 -10.88 9.15 -9.30
N ASP A 273 -10.95 7.92 -8.83
CA ASP A 273 -12.16 7.10 -8.77
C ASP A 273 -12.60 6.73 -7.35
N ASN A 274 -11.73 6.87 -6.34
CA ASN A 274 -12.04 6.47 -4.96
C ASN A 274 -11.78 7.61 -3.99
N ALA A 275 -12.70 7.78 -3.03
CA ALA A 275 -12.48 8.61 -1.86
C ALA A 275 -11.34 8.06 -1.00
N MET A 276 -10.76 8.92 -0.15
CA MET A 276 -9.75 8.55 0.82
C MET A 276 -9.94 9.33 2.11
N ALA A 277 -9.70 8.68 3.25
CA ALA A 277 -9.58 9.36 4.54
C ALA A 277 -8.27 8.98 5.24
N HIS A 278 -7.69 9.95 5.95
CA HIS A 278 -6.52 9.72 6.78
C HIS A 278 -6.58 10.53 8.08
N ILE A 279 -5.79 10.11 9.06
CA ILE A 279 -5.42 10.92 10.22
C ILE A 279 -4.12 11.64 9.89
N ALA A 280 -4.13 12.98 9.95
CA ALA A 280 -2.96 13.82 9.80
C ALA A 280 -2.43 14.25 11.17
N LEU A 281 -1.18 13.92 11.46
CA LEU A 281 -0.48 14.25 12.70
C LEU A 281 0.69 15.17 12.39
N SER A 282 0.79 16.30 13.11
CA SER A 282 1.88 17.27 12.94
C SER A 282 2.15 18.05 14.23
N GLU A 283 3.30 18.74 14.28
CA GLU A 283 3.66 19.65 15.36
C GLU A 283 3.76 21.11 14.86
N ARG A 284 3.42 22.06 15.73
CA ARG A 284 3.48 23.51 15.44
C ARG A 284 4.81 24.14 15.85
N ILE A 285 5.29 25.10 15.05
CA ILE A 285 6.33 26.07 15.45
C ILE A 285 5.69 27.46 15.47
N GLU A 286 5.82 28.19 16.58
CA GLU A 286 5.22 29.53 16.77
C GLU A 286 3.71 29.59 16.44
N GLY A 287 2.99 28.51 16.78
CA GLY A 287 1.55 28.36 16.52
C GLY A 287 1.18 28.05 15.06
N LYS A 288 2.15 27.98 14.13
CA LYS A 288 1.93 27.67 12.71
C LYS A 288 2.22 26.18 12.42
N PRO A 289 1.21 25.39 12.01
CA PRO A 289 1.42 23.98 11.67
C PRO A 289 1.85 23.75 10.21
N VAL A 290 1.58 24.69 9.29
CA VAL A 290 1.68 24.44 7.84
C VAL A 290 2.05 25.72 7.08
N SER A 291 2.85 25.55 6.03
CA SER A 291 3.12 26.57 5.01
C SER A 291 2.47 26.13 3.69
N TRP A 292 1.51 26.91 3.20
CA TRP A 292 0.78 26.61 1.96
C TRP A 292 1.49 27.18 0.74
N GLY A 293 1.49 26.42 -0.35
CA GLY A 293 2.06 26.75 -1.65
C GLY A 293 0.99 26.84 -2.74
N ALA A 294 1.39 26.55 -3.98
CA ALA A 294 0.51 26.61 -5.14
C ALA A 294 -0.46 25.42 -5.21
N LYS A 295 -1.55 25.60 -5.95
CA LYS A 295 -2.47 24.53 -6.35
C LYS A 295 -1.70 23.39 -7.04
N VAL A 296 -2.07 22.15 -6.76
CA VAL A 296 -1.63 20.97 -7.51
C VAL A 296 -2.40 20.94 -8.84
N THR A 297 -1.67 21.06 -9.94
CA THR A 297 -2.22 21.00 -11.29
C THR A 297 -2.80 19.60 -11.60
N ASP A 298 -3.67 19.50 -12.61
CA ASP A 298 -4.21 18.18 -13.01
C ASP A 298 -3.11 17.25 -13.56
N GLU A 299 -2.06 17.82 -14.15
CA GLU A 299 -0.88 17.07 -14.60
C GLU A 299 -0.11 16.48 -13.40
N GLU A 300 0.18 17.28 -12.37
CA GLU A 300 0.84 16.80 -11.14
C GLU A 300 -0.02 15.80 -10.36
N TYR A 301 -1.35 15.97 -10.36
CA TYR A 301 -2.29 15.07 -9.67
C TYR A 301 -2.32 13.64 -10.25
N GLY A 302 -1.98 13.49 -11.52
CA GLY A 302 -2.24 12.28 -12.30
C GLY A 302 -1.11 11.86 -13.24
N SER A 303 0.06 12.49 -13.20
CA SER A 303 1.28 11.85 -13.66
C SER A 303 1.63 10.75 -12.64
N VAL A 304 1.09 9.55 -12.86
CA VAL A 304 1.73 8.28 -12.46
C VAL A 304 3.23 8.50 -12.54
N ASN A 305 4.02 8.11 -11.53
CA ASN A 305 5.47 8.10 -11.70
C ASN A 305 5.73 7.36 -13.01
N SER A 306 6.06 8.07 -14.10
CA SER A 306 6.00 7.52 -15.46
C SER A 306 7.05 6.43 -15.66
N ASN A 307 7.90 6.26 -14.65
CA ASN A 307 8.95 5.29 -14.53
C ASN A 307 8.51 4.00 -13.83
N GLU A 308 7.34 3.98 -13.18
CA GLU A 308 6.76 2.79 -12.56
C GLU A 308 5.72 2.15 -13.47
N MET A 309 5.79 0.82 -13.55
CA MET A 309 4.75 0.02 -14.20
C MET A 309 3.41 0.21 -13.49
N PRO A 310 2.31 0.57 -14.18
CA PRO A 310 1.00 0.71 -13.56
C PRO A 310 0.57 -0.55 -12.80
N LEU A 311 -0.09 -0.40 -11.65
CA LEU A 311 -0.40 -1.52 -10.74
C LEU A 311 -1.18 -2.65 -11.45
N LYS A 312 -2.19 -2.30 -12.27
CA LYS A 312 -2.94 -3.30 -13.07
C LYS A 312 -2.03 -4.11 -13.99
N MET A 313 -1.04 -3.47 -14.63
CA MET A 313 -0.07 -4.14 -15.50
C MET A 313 0.85 -5.07 -14.69
N GLN A 314 1.30 -4.65 -13.50
CA GLN A 314 2.06 -5.52 -12.61
C GLN A 314 1.27 -6.80 -12.26
N LYS A 315 -0.03 -6.66 -11.92
CA LYS A 315 -0.88 -7.80 -11.57
C LYS A 315 -1.17 -8.70 -12.77
N ILE A 316 -1.38 -8.14 -13.96
CA ILE A 316 -1.50 -8.91 -15.22
C ILE A 316 -0.26 -9.81 -15.42
N ALA A 317 0.94 -9.25 -15.28
CA ALA A 317 2.18 -10.03 -15.44
C ALA A 317 2.34 -11.13 -14.39
N LEU A 318 1.97 -10.88 -13.13
CA LEU A 318 2.06 -11.87 -12.06
C LEU A 318 1.05 -13.01 -12.22
N ILE A 319 -0.21 -12.68 -12.55
CA ILE A 319 -1.26 -13.67 -12.83
C ILE A 319 -0.81 -14.59 -13.97
N SER A 320 -0.27 -14.02 -15.05
CA SER A 320 0.17 -14.80 -16.19
C SER A 320 1.44 -15.62 -15.89
N ALA A 321 2.38 -15.07 -15.10
CA ALA A 321 3.58 -15.78 -14.65
C ALA A 321 3.26 -17.00 -13.78
N PHE A 322 2.36 -16.87 -12.80
CA PHE A 322 1.96 -18.00 -11.95
C PHE A 322 1.05 -18.99 -12.67
N THR A 323 0.27 -18.53 -13.65
CA THR A 323 -0.42 -19.44 -14.59
C THR A 323 0.60 -20.30 -15.34
N ALA A 324 1.71 -19.71 -15.80
CA ALA A 324 2.73 -20.42 -16.55
C ALA A 324 3.48 -21.49 -15.73
N SER A 325 3.86 -21.19 -14.49
CA SER A 325 4.46 -22.19 -13.59
C SER A 325 3.44 -23.21 -13.08
N GLY A 326 2.16 -22.82 -13.06
CA GLY A 326 1.06 -23.56 -12.43
C GLY A 326 1.21 -23.67 -10.91
N ASP A 327 1.79 -22.66 -10.29
CA ASP A 327 1.77 -22.47 -8.84
C ASP A 327 0.39 -21.92 -8.45
N ILE A 328 -0.55 -22.84 -8.17
CA ILE A 328 -1.97 -22.50 -7.98
C ILE A 328 -2.20 -21.69 -6.70
N ASP A 329 -1.44 -21.94 -5.64
CA ASP A 329 -1.63 -21.25 -4.37
C ASP A 329 -1.24 -19.78 -4.49
N ARG A 330 -0.07 -19.49 -5.07
CA ARG A 330 0.33 -18.09 -5.33
C ARG A 330 -0.52 -17.43 -6.40
N LEU A 331 -0.99 -18.20 -7.39
CA LEU A 331 -1.92 -17.70 -8.40
C LEU A 331 -3.21 -17.18 -7.76
N LYS A 332 -3.82 -17.93 -6.83
CA LYS A 332 -5.04 -17.48 -6.12
C LYS A 332 -4.81 -16.16 -5.39
N GLN A 333 -3.68 -16.01 -4.71
CA GLN A 333 -3.31 -14.77 -4.04
C GLN A 333 -3.26 -13.59 -5.02
N VAL A 334 -2.52 -13.72 -6.13
CA VAL A 334 -2.38 -12.58 -7.07
C VAL A 334 -3.65 -12.31 -7.87
N LEU A 335 -4.56 -13.28 -8.01
CA LEU A 335 -5.89 -13.05 -8.58
C LEU A 335 -6.73 -12.13 -7.69
N VAL A 336 -6.69 -12.33 -6.37
CA VAL A 336 -7.32 -11.42 -5.38
C VAL A 336 -6.70 -10.03 -5.46
N GLU A 337 -5.37 -9.94 -5.42
CA GLU A 337 -4.65 -8.66 -5.54
C GLU A 337 -4.95 -7.94 -6.86
N GLY A 338 -5.18 -8.70 -7.95
CA GLY A 338 -5.57 -8.16 -9.25
C GLY A 338 -6.95 -7.50 -9.23
N LEU A 339 -7.94 -8.16 -8.62
CA LEU A 339 -9.28 -7.59 -8.43
C LEU A 339 -9.24 -6.33 -7.57
N GLU A 340 -8.45 -6.35 -6.48
CA GLU A 340 -8.27 -5.20 -5.58
C GLU A 340 -7.52 -4.03 -6.24
N ALA A 341 -6.59 -4.32 -7.15
CA ALA A 341 -5.95 -3.33 -8.02
C ALA A 341 -6.90 -2.78 -9.11
N GLY A 342 -8.15 -3.26 -9.18
CA GLY A 342 -9.18 -2.79 -10.07
C GLY A 342 -9.19 -3.45 -11.46
N LEU A 343 -8.58 -4.63 -11.62
CA LEU A 343 -8.87 -5.47 -12.79
C LEU A 343 -10.30 -6.00 -12.69
N THR A 344 -11.01 -5.99 -13.80
CA THR A 344 -12.34 -6.61 -13.88
C THR A 344 -12.24 -8.11 -14.01
N VAL A 345 -13.31 -8.83 -13.65
CA VAL A 345 -13.40 -10.28 -13.81
C VAL A 345 -13.13 -10.69 -15.26
N ASN A 346 -13.69 -9.97 -16.24
CA ASN A 346 -13.51 -10.29 -17.65
C ASN A 346 -12.11 -9.97 -18.17
N GLN A 347 -11.41 -8.96 -17.62
CA GLN A 347 -10.00 -8.74 -17.94
C GLN A 347 -9.12 -9.89 -17.44
N ILE A 348 -9.36 -10.39 -16.23
CA ILE A 348 -8.62 -11.55 -15.71
C ILE A 348 -8.91 -12.80 -16.54
N LYS A 349 -10.19 -13.08 -16.87
CA LYS A 349 -10.55 -14.19 -17.78
C LYS A 349 -9.75 -14.13 -19.07
N GLU A 350 -9.56 -12.95 -19.65
CA GLU A 350 -8.79 -12.76 -20.88
C GLU A 350 -7.29 -12.93 -20.71
N VAL A 351 -6.72 -12.58 -19.55
CA VAL A 351 -5.33 -12.94 -19.23
C VAL A 351 -5.16 -14.46 -19.22
N LEU A 352 -6.11 -15.19 -18.61
CA LEU A 352 -6.07 -16.65 -18.52
C LEU A 352 -6.28 -17.33 -19.88
N ILE A 353 -7.20 -16.81 -20.72
CA ILE A 353 -7.34 -17.24 -22.11
C ILE A 353 -6.04 -16.95 -22.86
N HIS A 354 -5.50 -15.74 -22.79
CA HIS A 354 -4.27 -15.40 -23.49
C HIS A 354 -3.08 -16.31 -23.11
N ALA A 355 -2.98 -16.69 -21.84
CA ALA A 355 -1.91 -17.54 -21.35
C ALA A 355 -1.87 -18.94 -22.00
N TYR A 356 -2.98 -19.52 -22.50
CA TYR A 356 -2.93 -20.88 -23.07
C TYR A 356 -2.01 -20.96 -24.30
N ALA A 357 -1.92 -19.88 -25.09
CA ALA A 357 -1.09 -19.85 -26.29
C ALA A 357 0.41 -19.94 -25.98
N TYR A 358 0.82 -19.56 -24.76
CA TYR A 358 2.21 -19.49 -24.35
C TYR A 358 2.58 -20.55 -23.29
N ALA A 359 1.67 -20.84 -22.35
CA ALA A 359 1.86 -21.80 -21.26
C ALA A 359 1.18 -23.16 -21.50
N GLY A 360 0.36 -23.26 -22.55
CA GLY A 360 -0.39 -24.46 -22.89
C GLY A 360 -1.76 -24.57 -22.22
N PHE A 361 -2.63 -25.36 -22.86
CA PHE A 361 -4.03 -25.54 -22.46
C PHE A 361 -4.21 -26.04 -21.01
N PRO A 362 -3.45 -27.04 -20.51
CA PRO A 362 -3.63 -27.53 -19.14
C PRO A 362 -3.33 -26.47 -18.07
N ARG A 363 -2.32 -25.61 -18.30
CA ARG A 363 -1.95 -24.53 -17.37
C ARG A 363 -3.06 -23.48 -17.28
N SER A 364 -3.55 -23.03 -18.43
CA SER A 364 -4.66 -22.07 -18.50
C SER A 364 -5.94 -22.63 -17.88
N LEU A 365 -6.31 -23.89 -18.16
CA LEU A 365 -7.51 -24.51 -17.61
C LEU A 365 -7.44 -24.62 -16.07
N ASN A 366 -6.29 -25.00 -15.52
CA ASN A 366 -6.10 -25.04 -14.06
C ASN A 366 -6.21 -23.65 -13.44
N ALA A 367 -5.67 -22.63 -14.10
CA ALA A 367 -5.77 -21.24 -13.66
C ALA A 367 -7.22 -20.72 -13.70
N ILE A 368 -8.00 -21.09 -14.72
CA ILE A 368 -9.43 -20.77 -14.79
C ILE A 368 -10.18 -21.38 -13.60
N ASN A 369 -9.93 -22.66 -13.28
CA ASN A 369 -10.55 -23.31 -12.12
C ASN A 369 -10.12 -22.65 -10.79
N ALA A 370 -8.86 -22.23 -10.67
CA ALA A 370 -8.39 -21.47 -9.52
C ALA A 370 -9.12 -20.14 -9.39
N PHE A 371 -9.35 -19.44 -10.51
CA PHE A 371 -10.09 -18.17 -10.50
C PHE A 371 -11.58 -18.34 -10.19
N ILE A 372 -12.23 -19.41 -10.68
CA ILE A 372 -13.59 -19.77 -10.26
C ILE A 372 -13.64 -19.92 -8.73
N THR A 373 -12.68 -20.65 -8.15
CA THR A 373 -12.62 -20.82 -6.69
C THR A 373 -12.49 -19.48 -5.96
N VAL A 374 -11.63 -18.57 -6.44
CA VAL A 374 -11.46 -17.23 -5.86
C VAL A 374 -12.77 -16.42 -5.91
N ILE A 375 -13.47 -16.42 -7.04
CA ILE A 375 -14.74 -15.71 -7.20
C ILE A 375 -15.81 -16.28 -6.26
N ASP A 376 -15.95 -17.61 -6.19
CA ASP A 376 -16.91 -18.28 -5.32
C ASP A 376 -16.65 -17.97 -3.83
N GLU A 377 -15.37 -17.94 -3.42
CA GLU A 377 -14.97 -17.60 -2.05
C GLU A 377 -15.28 -16.15 -1.71
N ARG A 378 -15.01 -15.22 -2.63
CA ARG A 378 -15.29 -13.78 -2.46
C ARG A 378 -16.79 -13.51 -2.41
N GLU A 379 -17.59 -14.18 -3.25
CA GLU A 379 -19.05 -14.08 -3.22
C GLU A 379 -19.62 -14.57 -1.88
N LYS A 380 -19.10 -15.67 -1.33
CA LYS A 380 -19.48 -16.16 0.02
C LYS A 380 -19.14 -15.17 1.13
N GLN A 381 -18.12 -14.34 0.95
CA GLN A 381 -17.75 -13.25 1.86
C GLN A 381 -18.58 -11.97 1.64
N GLY A 382 -19.53 -11.98 0.69
CA GLY A 382 -20.38 -10.83 0.36
C GLY A 382 -19.69 -9.79 -0.52
N ILE A 383 -18.50 -10.09 -1.07
CA ILE A 383 -17.76 -9.20 -1.95
C ILE A 383 -18.32 -9.32 -3.38
N LYS A 384 -18.64 -8.19 -4.00
CA LYS A 384 -19.14 -8.13 -5.39
C LYS A 384 -18.09 -7.54 -6.31
N ASP A 385 -17.42 -8.41 -7.07
CA ASP A 385 -16.40 -7.99 -8.04
C ASP A 385 -17.00 -7.41 -9.33
N VAL A 386 -16.32 -6.40 -9.89
CA VAL A 386 -16.74 -5.73 -11.13
C VAL A 386 -16.53 -6.67 -12.32
N GLN A 387 -17.60 -7.00 -13.04
CA GLN A 387 -17.54 -7.94 -14.16
C GLN A 387 -16.71 -7.44 -15.34
N GLY A 388 -16.85 -6.17 -15.72
CA GLY A 388 -16.19 -5.60 -16.90
C GLY A 388 -16.94 -5.86 -18.20
N ALA A 389 -16.35 -5.43 -19.33
CA ALA A 389 -16.94 -5.61 -20.66
C ALA A 389 -16.76 -7.05 -21.17
N GLU A 390 -17.68 -7.50 -22.01
CA GLU A 390 -17.53 -8.71 -22.82
C GLU A 390 -16.80 -8.38 -24.12
N ALA A 391 -16.15 -9.37 -24.75
CA ALA A 391 -15.47 -9.17 -26.01
C ALA A 391 -16.46 -8.82 -27.14
N SER A 392 -16.13 -7.80 -27.92
CA SER A 392 -16.92 -7.40 -29.08
C SER A 392 -16.95 -8.47 -30.16
N LYS A 393 -18.05 -8.53 -30.90
CA LYS A 393 -18.13 -9.38 -32.10
C LYS A 393 -17.23 -8.81 -33.19
N VAL A 394 -16.40 -9.67 -33.76
CA VAL A 394 -15.61 -9.35 -34.95
C VAL A 394 -16.53 -9.20 -36.15
N VAL A 395 -16.46 -8.07 -36.84
CA VAL A 395 -17.12 -7.88 -38.14
C VAL A 395 -16.06 -7.44 -39.13
N THR A 396 -15.68 -8.33 -40.05
CA THR A 396 -14.67 -8.10 -41.07
C THR A 396 -15.00 -8.92 -42.31
N ASP A 397 -14.71 -8.37 -43.49
CA ASP A 397 -14.80 -9.05 -44.79
C ASP A 397 -13.49 -9.77 -45.17
N LYS A 398 -12.43 -9.58 -44.38
CA LYS A 398 -11.13 -10.23 -44.57
C LYS A 398 -11.16 -11.69 -44.15
N SER A 399 -10.31 -12.49 -44.79
CA SER A 399 -9.99 -13.83 -44.28
C SER A 399 -9.36 -13.75 -42.87
N LYS A 400 -9.52 -14.81 -42.07
CA LYS A 400 -8.86 -14.88 -40.75
C LYS A 400 -7.36 -14.66 -40.86
N TYR A 401 -6.72 -15.20 -41.90
CA TYR A 401 -5.28 -15.04 -42.10
C TYR A 401 -4.90 -13.57 -42.33
N GLU A 402 -5.60 -12.86 -43.23
CA GLU A 402 -5.35 -11.45 -43.50
C GLU A 402 -5.62 -10.57 -42.28
N TYR A 403 -6.72 -10.83 -41.57
CA TYR A 403 -7.07 -10.08 -40.38
C TYR A 403 -6.03 -10.29 -39.25
N GLY A 404 -5.64 -11.53 -38.99
CA GLY A 404 -4.59 -11.84 -38.01
C GLY A 404 -3.23 -11.28 -38.41
N HIS A 405 -2.94 -11.23 -39.72
CA HIS A 405 -1.75 -10.54 -40.21
C HIS A 405 -1.78 -9.05 -39.85
N ASP A 406 -2.91 -8.38 -40.08
CA ASP A 406 -3.07 -6.96 -39.76
C ASP A 406 -3.00 -6.69 -38.25
N VAL A 407 -3.57 -7.55 -37.42
CA VAL A 407 -3.46 -7.46 -35.95
C VAL A 407 -1.99 -7.56 -35.52
N LEU A 408 -1.23 -8.53 -36.04
CA LEU A 408 0.20 -8.61 -35.74
C LEU A 408 0.98 -7.40 -36.25
N ALA A 409 0.65 -6.90 -37.45
CA ALA A 409 1.29 -5.70 -38.00
C ALA A 409 1.03 -4.47 -37.13
N LYS A 410 -0.19 -4.32 -36.60
CA LYS A 410 -0.58 -3.27 -35.65
C LYS A 410 0.15 -3.40 -34.30
N LEU A 411 0.35 -4.62 -33.82
CA LEU A 411 1.12 -4.89 -32.61
C LEU A 411 2.62 -4.51 -32.78
N ARG A 412 3.19 -4.74 -33.97
CA ARG A 412 4.58 -4.38 -34.25
C ARG A 412 4.77 -2.91 -34.60
N ASN A 413 3.71 -2.25 -35.04
CA ASN A 413 3.71 -0.84 -35.39
C ASN A 413 2.32 -0.26 -35.07
N PRO A 414 2.14 0.43 -33.93
CA PRO A 414 0.87 1.05 -33.56
C PRO A 414 0.30 1.99 -34.63
N ALA A 415 1.15 2.60 -35.46
CA ALA A 415 0.75 3.47 -36.56
C ALA A 415 0.31 2.73 -37.84
N PHE A 416 0.43 1.39 -37.88
CA PHE A 416 0.01 0.59 -39.04
C PHE A 416 -1.48 0.77 -39.35
N VAL A 417 -1.81 0.92 -40.64
CA VAL A 417 -3.18 1.01 -41.14
C VAL A 417 -3.41 -0.18 -42.09
N PRO A 418 -4.37 -1.07 -41.79
CA PRO A 418 -4.70 -2.19 -42.66
C PRO A 418 -5.17 -1.73 -44.05
N GLY A 419 -4.72 -2.42 -45.11
CA GLY A 419 -5.24 -2.22 -46.47
C GLY A 419 -6.63 -2.87 -46.68
N PRO A 420 -7.27 -2.70 -47.86
CA PRO A 420 -8.54 -3.37 -48.17
C PRO A 420 -8.40 -4.90 -48.26
N VAL A 421 -9.52 -5.62 -48.26
CA VAL A 421 -9.52 -7.09 -48.46
C VAL A 421 -8.78 -7.48 -49.73
N GLY A 422 -7.98 -8.55 -49.69
CA GLY A 422 -7.17 -9.03 -50.82
C GLY A 422 -5.89 -8.24 -51.08
N SER A 423 -5.59 -7.18 -50.32
CA SER A 423 -4.40 -6.35 -50.54
C SER A 423 -3.14 -6.83 -49.81
N LEU A 424 -3.21 -7.95 -49.08
CA LEU A 424 -2.09 -8.44 -48.29
C LEU A 424 -0.92 -8.85 -49.21
N LYS A 425 0.23 -8.18 -49.04
CA LYS A 425 1.49 -8.58 -49.68
C LYS A 425 2.35 -9.33 -48.69
N ARG A 426 2.66 -10.59 -48.97
CA ARG A 426 3.61 -11.38 -48.18
C ARG A 426 5.04 -10.96 -48.52
N PRO A 427 5.94 -10.89 -47.54
CA PRO A 427 7.35 -10.66 -47.81
C PRO A 427 7.96 -11.82 -48.60
N ASP A 428 8.90 -11.51 -49.50
CA ASP A 428 9.57 -12.51 -50.34
C ASP A 428 10.46 -13.47 -49.52
N ALA A 429 10.96 -12.99 -48.38
CA ALA A 429 11.74 -13.77 -47.43
C ALA A 429 10.97 -13.92 -46.11
N VAL A 430 10.81 -15.18 -45.68
CA VAL A 430 10.18 -15.55 -44.41
C VAL A 430 11.13 -16.38 -43.54
N PRO A 431 10.97 -16.38 -42.21
CA PRO A 431 11.72 -17.25 -41.31
C PRO A 431 11.67 -18.72 -41.72
N ARG A 432 12.78 -19.45 -41.52
CA ARG A 432 12.89 -20.87 -41.90
C ARG A 432 11.85 -21.78 -41.22
N TYR A 433 11.37 -21.42 -40.03
CA TYR A 433 10.33 -22.22 -39.37
C TYR A 433 9.00 -22.19 -40.13
N GLU A 434 8.70 -21.08 -40.83
CA GLU A 434 7.48 -20.93 -41.63
C GLU A 434 7.54 -21.80 -42.89
N THR A 435 8.71 -21.92 -43.52
CA THR A 435 8.86 -22.80 -44.69
C THR A 435 9.04 -24.27 -44.31
N PHE A 436 9.61 -24.54 -43.14
CA PHE A 436 9.78 -25.90 -42.64
C PHE A 436 8.48 -26.50 -42.10
N THR A 437 7.68 -25.71 -41.39
CA THR A 437 6.37 -26.12 -40.84
C THR A 437 5.30 -25.09 -41.18
N PRO A 438 4.80 -25.03 -42.43
CA PRO A 438 3.89 -23.96 -42.88
C PRO A 438 2.61 -23.79 -42.07
N ALA A 439 2.10 -24.87 -41.48
CA ALA A 439 0.92 -24.83 -40.63
C ALA A 439 1.09 -23.93 -39.40
N ILE A 440 2.31 -23.79 -38.85
CA ILE A 440 2.53 -22.97 -37.65
C ILE A 440 2.27 -21.49 -37.92
N GLU A 441 2.60 -21.01 -39.12
CA GLU A 441 2.35 -19.63 -39.54
C GLU A 441 0.84 -19.38 -39.70
N VAL A 442 0.10 -20.35 -40.22
CA VAL A 442 -1.37 -20.27 -40.29
C VAL A 442 -1.97 -20.19 -38.89
N PHE A 443 -1.55 -21.04 -37.96
CA PHE A 443 -2.02 -20.97 -36.56
C PHE A 443 -1.64 -19.66 -35.89
N LEU A 444 -0.46 -19.13 -36.16
CA LEU A 444 -0.05 -17.84 -35.63
C LEU A 444 -1.01 -16.74 -36.09
N LYS A 445 -1.35 -16.67 -37.39
CA LYS A 445 -2.26 -15.64 -37.90
C LYS A 445 -3.71 -15.89 -37.54
N GLU A 446 -4.24 -17.05 -37.90
CA GLU A 446 -5.68 -17.31 -37.82
C GLU A 446 -6.16 -17.58 -36.39
N HIS A 447 -5.29 -18.11 -35.53
CA HIS A 447 -5.68 -18.45 -34.17
C HIS A 447 -5.14 -17.44 -33.16
N LEU A 448 -3.81 -17.28 -33.06
CA LEU A 448 -3.25 -16.36 -32.07
C LEU A 448 -3.69 -14.93 -32.33
N PHE A 449 -3.49 -14.43 -33.56
CA PHE A 449 -3.77 -13.03 -33.86
C PHE A 449 -5.24 -12.75 -34.21
N ALA A 450 -5.90 -13.62 -34.96
CA ALA A 450 -7.28 -13.41 -35.41
C ALA A 450 -8.37 -13.96 -34.48
N ASP A 451 -8.06 -14.81 -33.48
CA ASP A 451 -9.04 -15.25 -32.47
C ASP A 451 -8.72 -14.74 -31.05
N VAL A 452 -7.44 -14.71 -30.65
CA VAL A 452 -7.06 -14.35 -29.27
C VAL A 452 -6.73 -12.86 -29.11
N PHE A 453 -5.73 -12.36 -29.85
CA PHE A 453 -5.27 -10.96 -29.69
C PHE A 453 -6.31 -9.92 -30.08
N MET A 454 -7.22 -10.26 -30.99
CA MET A 454 -8.22 -9.33 -31.48
C MET A 454 -9.36 -9.05 -30.47
N ARG A 455 -9.49 -9.88 -29.42
CA ARG A 455 -10.54 -9.70 -28.40
C ARG A 455 -10.22 -8.44 -27.61
N ASP A 456 -11.10 -7.45 -27.69
CA ASP A 456 -10.86 -6.06 -27.30
C ASP A 456 -11.01 -5.75 -25.80
N VAL A 457 -11.28 -6.77 -24.98
CA VAL A 457 -11.31 -6.67 -23.51
C VAL A 457 -9.92 -6.36 -22.94
N LEU A 458 -8.85 -6.84 -23.59
CA LEU A 458 -7.46 -6.47 -23.31
C LEU A 458 -6.86 -5.80 -24.54
N ASP A 459 -6.26 -4.63 -24.33
CA ASP A 459 -5.49 -3.93 -25.34
C ASP A 459 -4.12 -4.59 -25.58
N PHE A 460 -3.40 -4.11 -26.59
CA PHE A 460 -2.09 -4.64 -26.94
C PHE A 460 -1.06 -4.46 -25.82
N GLN A 461 -1.11 -3.33 -25.10
CA GLN A 461 -0.24 -3.11 -23.95
C GLN A 461 -0.41 -4.21 -22.89
N SER A 462 -1.65 -4.47 -22.48
CA SER A 462 -2.00 -5.50 -21.50
C SER A 462 -1.60 -6.90 -21.98
N ARG A 463 -1.81 -7.20 -23.27
CA ARG A 463 -1.44 -8.51 -23.85
C ARG A 463 0.07 -8.72 -23.89
N GLU A 464 0.85 -7.69 -24.23
CA GLU A 464 2.31 -7.81 -24.19
C GLU A 464 2.82 -7.98 -22.76
N ILE A 465 2.25 -7.28 -21.78
CA ILE A 465 2.62 -7.47 -20.37
C ILE A 465 2.21 -8.86 -19.87
N ALA A 466 1.04 -9.39 -20.26
CA ALA A 466 0.66 -10.77 -19.97
C ALA A 466 1.66 -11.76 -20.59
N THR A 467 2.07 -11.55 -21.84
CA THR A 467 3.06 -12.39 -22.52
C THR A 467 4.43 -12.33 -21.83
N VAL A 468 4.91 -11.13 -21.51
CA VAL A 468 6.16 -10.92 -20.75
C VAL A 468 6.10 -11.65 -19.41
N GLY A 469 4.97 -11.58 -18.70
CA GLY A 469 4.75 -12.31 -17.45
C GLY A 469 4.92 -13.82 -17.60
N VAL A 470 4.23 -14.43 -18.58
CA VAL A 470 4.34 -15.87 -18.88
C VAL A 470 5.79 -16.25 -19.18
N ILE A 471 6.42 -15.56 -20.13
CA ILE A 471 7.73 -15.94 -20.65
C ILE A 471 8.83 -15.73 -19.61
N SER A 472 8.71 -14.70 -18.75
CA SER A 472 9.67 -14.46 -17.66
C SER A 472 9.75 -15.62 -16.65
N ASN A 473 8.68 -16.42 -16.57
CA ASN A 473 8.61 -17.58 -15.68
C ASN A 473 8.69 -18.93 -16.43
N LEU A 474 8.99 -18.91 -17.74
CA LEU A 474 9.24 -20.11 -18.55
C LEU A 474 10.75 -20.29 -18.81
N PRO A 475 11.38 -21.34 -18.26
CA PRO A 475 12.78 -21.63 -18.51
C PRO A 475 13.10 -21.79 -20.01
N GLY A 476 14.24 -21.26 -20.46
CA GLY A 476 14.73 -21.44 -21.84
C GLY A 476 14.10 -20.50 -22.88
N ALA A 477 13.25 -19.56 -22.47
CA ALA A 477 12.53 -18.68 -23.39
C ALA A 477 13.10 -17.25 -23.49
N ASN A 478 14.37 -17.03 -23.12
CA ASN A 478 14.98 -15.70 -23.09
C ASN A 478 14.99 -14.99 -24.47
N ALA A 479 15.09 -15.74 -25.57
CA ALA A 479 15.02 -15.16 -26.92
C ALA A 479 13.63 -14.55 -27.20
N GLN A 480 12.57 -15.24 -26.79
CA GLN A 480 11.20 -14.76 -26.89
C GLN A 480 10.93 -13.63 -25.90
N LEU A 481 11.48 -13.72 -24.67
CA LEU A 481 11.37 -12.66 -23.67
C LEU A 481 11.96 -11.35 -24.21
N LYS A 482 13.15 -11.43 -24.83
CA LYS A 482 13.80 -10.31 -25.49
C LYS A 482 12.90 -9.66 -26.56
N SER A 483 12.25 -10.48 -27.40
CA SER A 483 11.33 -10.00 -28.43
C SER A 483 10.11 -9.29 -27.83
N HIS A 484 9.49 -9.88 -26.79
CA HIS A 484 8.28 -9.33 -26.18
C HIS A 484 8.54 -8.13 -25.28
N ILE A 485 9.74 -8.00 -24.70
CA ILE A 485 10.19 -6.74 -24.09
C ILE A 485 10.23 -5.63 -25.14
N GLY A 486 10.82 -5.90 -26.31
CA GLY A 486 10.86 -4.94 -27.41
C GLY A 486 9.46 -4.55 -27.92
N LEU A 487 8.53 -5.51 -27.99
CA LEU A 487 7.14 -5.24 -28.36
C LEU A 487 6.40 -4.44 -27.29
N ALA A 488 6.55 -4.77 -26.00
CA ALA A 488 5.99 -3.98 -24.90
C ALA A 488 6.48 -2.51 -24.96
N MET A 489 7.76 -2.30 -25.24
CA MET A 489 8.31 -0.95 -25.44
C MET A 489 7.76 -0.27 -26.70
N THR A 490 7.57 -1.01 -27.79
CA THR A 490 6.91 -0.51 -29.01
C THR A 490 5.47 -0.10 -28.75
N GLN A 491 4.79 -0.78 -27.82
CA GLN A 491 3.45 -0.44 -27.35
C GLN A 491 3.44 0.72 -26.34
N GLY A 492 4.59 1.31 -26.00
CA GLY A 492 4.67 2.56 -25.24
C GLY A 492 5.21 2.45 -23.81
N PHE A 493 5.63 1.27 -23.35
CA PHE A 493 6.27 1.15 -22.03
C PHE A 493 7.73 1.62 -22.05
N SER A 494 8.12 2.41 -21.06
CA SER A 494 9.50 2.88 -20.92
C SER A 494 10.43 1.79 -20.38
N GLU A 495 11.74 1.95 -20.60
CA GLU A 495 12.75 1.07 -19.97
C GLU A 495 12.60 1.04 -18.45
N GLN A 496 12.30 2.19 -17.83
CA GLN A 496 12.18 2.30 -16.39
C GLN A 496 10.95 1.52 -15.87
N GLN A 497 9.82 1.60 -16.59
CA GLN A 497 8.63 0.81 -16.26
C GLN A 497 8.90 -0.68 -16.35
N MET A 498 9.62 -1.13 -17.39
CA MET A 498 10.01 -2.54 -17.53
C MET A 498 10.96 -2.98 -16.41
N ARG A 499 11.95 -2.14 -16.04
CA ARG A 499 12.83 -2.39 -14.88
C ARG A 499 12.03 -2.51 -13.58
N HIS A 500 11.07 -1.62 -13.37
CA HIS A 500 10.19 -1.65 -12.21
C HIS A 500 9.41 -2.96 -12.16
N LEU A 501 8.76 -3.33 -13.28
CA LEU A 501 8.02 -4.58 -13.39
C LEU A 501 8.87 -5.80 -13.01
N PHE A 502 10.09 -5.92 -13.53
CA PHE A 502 10.93 -7.09 -13.24
C PHE A 502 11.44 -7.15 -11.80
N ARG A 503 11.65 -6.00 -11.15
CA ARG A 503 11.93 -5.96 -9.71
C ARG A 503 10.74 -6.46 -8.90
N VAL A 504 9.53 -5.96 -9.20
CA VAL A 504 8.29 -6.43 -8.57
C VAL A 504 8.14 -7.93 -8.78
N MET A 505 8.23 -8.42 -10.02
CA MET A 505 8.14 -9.84 -10.32
C MET A 505 9.20 -10.67 -9.57
N GLY A 506 10.42 -10.16 -9.39
CA GLY A 506 11.47 -10.81 -8.61
C GLY A 506 11.12 -11.02 -7.13
N THR A 507 10.30 -10.14 -6.54
CA THR A 507 9.82 -10.31 -5.15
C THR A 507 8.84 -11.48 -5.00
N TYR A 508 8.04 -11.76 -6.04
CA TYR A 508 7.04 -12.83 -6.04
C TYR A 508 7.58 -14.16 -6.57
N LEU A 509 8.35 -14.12 -7.66
CA LEU A 509 8.86 -15.30 -8.39
C LEU A 509 10.23 -15.77 -7.86
N GLY A 510 10.86 -14.97 -7.01
CA GLY A 510 12.22 -15.19 -6.52
C GLY A 510 13.25 -14.36 -7.29
N LYS A 511 14.31 -13.96 -6.57
CA LYS A 511 15.35 -13.04 -7.04
C LYS A 511 15.98 -13.47 -8.37
N GLU A 512 16.26 -14.75 -8.54
CA GLU A 512 16.87 -15.30 -9.76
C GLU A 512 16.04 -15.00 -11.02
N ARG A 513 14.70 -15.13 -10.93
CA ARG A 513 13.80 -14.86 -12.07
C ARG A 513 13.79 -13.37 -12.41
N GLY A 514 13.72 -12.51 -11.40
CA GLY A 514 13.78 -11.06 -11.57
C GLY A 514 15.11 -10.61 -12.19
N ASP A 515 16.24 -11.12 -11.69
CA ASP A 515 17.57 -10.80 -12.19
C ASP A 515 17.76 -11.25 -13.65
N ASN A 516 17.33 -12.47 -14.01
CA ASN A 516 17.36 -12.95 -15.40
C ASN A 516 16.54 -12.03 -16.32
N ALA A 517 15.34 -11.62 -15.92
CA ALA A 517 14.52 -10.72 -16.73
C ALA A 517 15.15 -9.32 -16.89
N LEU A 518 15.79 -8.80 -15.83
CA LEU A 518 16.55 -7.56 -15.88
C LEU A 518 17.77 -7.65 -16.80
N GLU A 519 18.46 -8.79 -16.84
CA GLU A 519 19.56 -9.04 -17.76
C GLU A 519 19.08 -9.06 -19.22
N VAL A 520 18.00 -9.77 -19.51
CA VAL A 520 17.41 -9.81 -20.86
C VAL A 520 16.93 -8.41 -21.29
N LEU A 521 16.37 -7.62 -20.38
CA LEU A 521 16.05 -6.21 -20.64
C LEU A 521 17.30 -5.42 -21.03
N ALA A 522 18.41 -5.55 -20.29
CA ALA A 522 19.66 -4.86 -20.60
C ALA A 522 20.17 -5.24 -22.01
N GLN A 523 20.15 -6.53 -22.36
CA GLN A 523 20.50 -7.02 -23.70
C GLN A 523 19.55 -6.50 -24.80
N THR A 524 18.29 -6.21 -24.46
CA THR A 524 17.33 -5.60 -25.38
C THR A 524 17.70 -4.14 -25.64
N MET A 525 18.04 -3.40 -24.59
CA MET A 525 18.43 -1.99 -24.69
C MET A 525 19.71 -1.78 -25.50
N GLU A 526 20.69 -2.68 -25.41
CA GLU A 526 21.91 -2.63 -26.22
C GLU A 526 21.63 -2.74 -27.73
N ASN A 527 20.60 -3.51 -28.11
CA ASN A 527 20.20 -3.68 -29.50
C ASN A 527 19.40 -2.49 -30.04
N ILE A 528 18.64 -1.80 -29.19
CA ILE A 528 17.87 -0.61 -29.59
C ILE A 528 18.78 0.61 -29.80
N LYS A 529 19.95 0.65 -29.13
CA LYS A 529 20.95 1.72 -29.27
C LYS A 529 21.86 1.59 -30.50
N LYS A 530 21.82 0.45 -31.20
CA LYS A 530 22.53 0.21 -32.46
C LYS A 530 21.57 0.41 -33.63
#